data_AF-A0AA89BIB8-F1
#
_entry.id   AF-A0AA89BIB8-F1
#
_cell.length_a   1.000
_cell.length_b   1.000
_cell.length_c   1.000
_cell.angle_alpha   90.00
_cell.angle_beta   90.00
_cell.angle_gamma   90.00
#
_symmetry.space_group_name_H-M   'P 1'
#
loop_
_entity.id
_entity.type
_entity.pdbx_description
1 polymer ?
#
loop_
_entity_poly.entity_id
_entity_poly.type
_entity_poly.pdbx_seq_one_letter_code
_entity_poly.pdbx_strand_id
1 'polypeptide(L)'
;MLKNFSGNLNKYKEFEDIRIGVSEGFGSVAFDWLSENLYWTDSMHDWIAMQPAYTKDESMFKIIVSDGLRQPEGLAIDPLARYIFWSDVHHDTIERTSLSGNERKILAFKSLKRVYSMVADVDKQMLFWVDEIRGTLETCDYNGQNRRVIDRKKGSHPTSVDISMVCKQGMGLIKTPFKKDTSIKIFSSFTVQTQTYKISFTS
;
A
#
# COMPACT_ATOMS: atom_id res chain seq x y z
N MET A 1 32.00 17.24 -0.32
CA MET A 1 32.50 15.96 0.23
C MET A 1 31.28 15.17 0.67
N LEU A 2 30.75 14.29 -0.20
CA LEU A 2 29.53 13.52 0.05
C LEU A 2 29.86 12.32 0.95
N LYS A 3 29.10 12.14 2.04
CA LYS A 3 29.15 10.92 2.85
C LYS A 3 28.08 9.96 2.33
N ASN A 4 28.55 8.77 1.94
CA ASN A 4 27.72 7.62 1.58
C ASN A 4 26.74 7.30 2.69
N PHE A 5 25.43 7.44 2.42
CA PHE A 5 24.37 6.87 3.23
C PHE A 5 24.20 5.40 2.84
N SER A 6 25.12 4.55 3.28
CA SER A 6 24.90 3.11 3.40
C SER A 6 26.09 2.51 4.15
N GLY A 7 25.79 1.88 5.29
CA GLY A 7 26.70 0.93 5.89
C GLY A 7 26.94 -0.22 4.92
N ASN A 8 28.13 -0.23 4.33
CA ASN A 8 28.82 -1.41 3.80
C ASN A 8 28.06 -2.26 2.76
N LEU A 9 27.98 -1.77 1.52
CA LEU A 9 27.72 -2.60 0.32
C LEU A 9 28.65 -2.18 -0.84
N ASN A 10 29.96 -2.37 -0.67
CA ASN A 10 30.86 -2.45 -1.82
C ASN A 10 30.73 -3.85 -2.47
N LYS A 11 29.76 -4.06 -3.39
CA LYS A 11 29.96 -5.03 -4.48
C LYS A 11 29.02 -5.05 -5.70
N TYR A 12 28.04 -4.16 -5.86
CA TYR A 12 27.28 -4.10 -7.12
C TYR A 12 27.14 -2.67 -7.59
N LYS A 13 27.75 -2.40 -8.74
CA LYS A 13 27.79 -1.11 -9.42
C LYS A 13 26.73 -1.16 -10.53
N GLU A 14 25.47 -1.04 -10.14
CA GLU A 14 24.41 -0.55 -11.03
C GLU A 14 23.97 0.78 -10.43
N PHE A 15 24.13 1.85 -11.21
CA PHE A 15 23.66 3.16 -10.79
C PHE A 15 22.14 3.11 -10.78
N GLU A 16 21.53 3.21 -9.60
CA GLU A 16 20.09 3.41 -9.51
C GLU A 16 19.75 4.75 -10.18
N ASP A 17 18.73 4.77 -11.04
CA ASP A 17 18.27 5.98 -11.74
C ASP A 17 17.68 6.95 -10.71
N ILE A 18 18.55 7.78 -10.12
CA ILE A 18 18.13 8.93 -9.33
C ILE A 18 17.69 10.01 -10.32
N ARG A 19 16.42 10.38 -10.26
CA ARG A 19 15.82 11.38 -11.14
C ARG A 19 15.54 12.68 -10.40
N ILE A 20 15.52 13.76 -11.18
CA ILE A 20 15.11 15.09 -10.76
C ILE A 20 13.79 15.42 -11.45
N GLY A 21 12.78 15.88 -10.70
CA GLY A 21 11.48 16.20 -11.28
C GLY A 21 10.36 16.43 -10.27
N VAL A 22 9.20 16.82 -10.77
CA VAL A 22 7.96 17.02 -10.00
C VAL A 22 6.95 15.97 -10.44
N SER A 23 6.23 15.37 -9.48
CA SER A 23 5.13 14.46 -9.79
C SER A 23 3.92 15.25 -10.31
N GLU A 24 3.29 14.77 -11.39
CA GLU A 24 2.20 15.49 -12.08
C GLU A 24 0.86 14.74 -12.02
N GLY A 25 0.88 13.42 -11.78
CA GLY A 25 -0.31 12.57 -11.80
C GLY A 25 -0.99 12.36 -10.46
N PHE A 26 -2.29 12.07 -10.50
CA PHE A 26 -3.06 11.60 -9.35
C PHE A 26 -2.55 10.21 -8.94
N GLY A 27 -2.24 10.01 -7.68
CA GLY A 27 -1.79 8.72 -7.15
C GLY A 27 -1.90 8.64 -5.64
N SER A 28 -1.36 7.57 -5.06
CA SER A 28 -1.29 7.35 -3.62
C SER A 28 0.14 7.51 -3.11
N VAL A 29 0.28 7.78 -1.82
CA VAL A 29 1.54 7.89 -1.09
C VAL A 29 1.53 6.94 0.10
N ALA A 30 2.67 6.34 0.40
CA ALA A 30 2.86 5.44 1.54
C ALA A 30 4.18 5.75 2.26
N PHE A 31 4.18 5.61 3.59
CA PHE A 31 5.34 5.87 4.43
C PHE A 31 5.90 4.58 5.03
N ASP A 32 7.13 4.24 4.66
CA ASP A 32 7.92 3.18 5.27
C ASP A 32 8.47 3.69 6.60
N TRP A 33 7.80 3.36 7.70
CA TRP A 33 8.21 3.76 9.05
C TRP A 33 9.45 3.03 9.56
N LEU A 34 9.84 1.91 8.94
CA LEU A 34 11.01 1.14 9.36
C LEU A 34 12.29 1.78 8.81
N SER A 35 12.26 2.20 7.55
CA SER A 35 13.42 2.77 6.85
C SER A 35 13.31 4.28 6.61
N GLU A 36 12.23 4.92 7.08
CA GLU A 36 11.93 6.36 6.95
C GLU A 36 11.88 6.85 5.49
N ASN A 37 11.26 6.08 4.61
CA ASN A 37 11.11 6.42 3.19
C ASN A 37 9.66 6.70 2.82
N LEU A 38 9.44 7.63 1.91
CA LEU A 38 8.15 7.88 1.26
C LEU A 38 8.15 7.22 -0.11
N TYR A 39 7.06 6.55 -0.44
CA TYR A 39 6.80 5.96 -1.75
C TYR A 39 5.54 6.60 -2.32
N TRP A 40 5.49 6.80 -3.63
CA TRP A 40 4.26 7.27 -4.30
C TRP A 40 4.13 6.67 -5.69
N THR A 41 2.89 6.57 -6.14
CA THR A 41 2.53 6.29 -7.54
C THR A 41 2.27 7.60 -8.26
N ASP A 42 2.57 7.66 -9.54
CA ASP A 42 2.11 8.76 -10.38
C ASP A 42 1.65 8.24 -11.74
N SER A 43 0.37 8.49 -11.98
CA SER A 43 -0.41 7.96 -13.09
C SER A 43 -0.16 8.66 -14.43
N MET A 44 0.48 9.82 -14.44
CA MET A 44 0.82 10.54 -15.67
C MET A 44 2.19 10.11 -16.20
N HIS A 45 3.11 9.81 -15.28
CA HIS A 45 4.46 9.34 -15.61
C HIS A 45 4.61 7.81 -15.62
N ASP A 46 3.57 7.06 -15.23
CA ASP A 46 3.55 5.59 -15.21
C ASP A 46 4.68 4.99 -14.36
N TRP A 47 4.87 5.51 -13.14
CA TRP A 47 5.95 5.08 -12.24
C TRP A 47 5.55 4.97 -10.77
N ILE A 48 6.35 4.22 -10.03
CA ILE A 48 6.39 4.20 -8.57
C ILE A 48 7.77 4.71 -8.15
N ALA A 49 7.79 5.78 -7.37
CA ALA A 49 9.00 6.44 -6.93
C ALA A 49 9.13 6.42 -5.40
N MET A 50 10.35 6.69 -4.92
CA MET A 50 10.72 6.68 -3.51
C MET A 50 11.72 7.78 -3.20
N GLN A 51 11.59 8.40 -2.03
CA GLN A 51 12.59 9.30 -1.46
C GLN A 51 12.67 9.15 0.06
N PRO A 52 13.81 9.47 0.70
CA PRO A 52 13.88 9.60 2.15
C PRO A 52 12.89 10.66 2.65
N ALA A 53 12.08 10.34 3.67
CA ALA A 53 10.98 11.18 4.11
C ALA A 53 11.42 12.55 4.65
N TYR A 54 12.64 12.61 5.20
CA TYR A 54 13.20 13.80 5.85
C TYR A 54 14.38 14.42 5.07
N THR A 55 14.49 14.12 3.78
CA THR A 55 15.50 14.77 2.92
C THR A 55 15.23 16.27 2.82
N LYS A 56 16.30 17.07 2.72
CA LYS A 56 16.20 18.50 2.37
C LYS A 56 16.29 18.74 0.85
N ASP A 57 16.70 17.71 0.12
CA ASP A 57 16.77 17.73 -1.33
C ASP A 57 15.50 17.09 -1.87
N GLU A 58 14.44 17.91 -1.96
CA GLU A 58 13.12 17.52 -2.46
C GLU A 58 13.11 17.23 -3.96
N SER A 59 14.21 17.53 -4.65
CA SER A 59 14.32 17.36 -6.09
C SER A 59 14.72 15.94 -6.48
N MET A 60 15.29 15.15 -5.58
CA MET A 60 15.92 13.87 -5.87
C MET A 60 15.08 12.70 -5.37
N PHE A 61 14.72 11.79 -6.27
CA PHE A 61 14.03 10.56 -5.93
C PHE A 61 14.52 9.40 -6.78
N LYS A 62 14.24 8.19 -6.31
CA LYS A 62 14.54 6.94 -7.00
C LYS A 62 13.27 6.36 -7.60
N ILE A 63 13.35 5.89 -8.83
CA ILE A 63 12.27 5.08 -9.44
C ILE A 63 12.44 3.64 -9.01
N ILE A 64 11.37 3.06 -8.45
CA ILE A 64 11.34 1.64 -8.05
C ILE A 64 10.72 0.79 -9.16
N VAL A 65 9.66 1.29 -9.81
CA VAL A 65 9.00 0.60 -10.93
C VAL A 65 8.64 1.62 -11.99
N SER A 66 8.88 1.29 -13.27
CA SER A 66 8.42 2.10 -14.42
C SER A 66 8.17 1.26 -15.68
N ASP A 67 8.70 0.05 -15.73
CA ASP A 67 8.40 -0.92 -16.78
C ASP A 67 6.97 -1.46 -16.61
N GLY A 68 6.24 -1.62 -17.72
CA GLY A 68 4.93 -2.30 -17.72
C GLY A 68 3.91 -1.75 -16.73
N LEU A 69 4.02 -0.47 -16.37
CA LEU A 69 3.06 0.26 -15.55
C LEU A 69 2.21 1.14 -16.45
N ARG A 70 0.93 1.27 -16.14
CA ARG A 70 0.03 2.17 -16.84
C ARG A 70 -1.09 2.66 -15.93
N GLN A 71 -1.08 3.95 -15.61
CA GLN A 71 -2.04 4.55 -14.68
C GLN A 71 -2.07 3.85 -13.30
N PRO A 72 -0.93 3.77 -12.58
CA PRO A 72 -0.93 3.33 -11.18
C PRO A 72 -1.69 4.33 -10.29
N GLU A 73 -2.61 3.85 -9.45
CA GLU A 73 -3.43 4.74 -8.59
C GLU A 73 -3.36 4.38 -7.10
N GLY A 74 -3.45 3.08 -6.76
CA GLY A 74 -3.39 2.59 -5.39
C GLY A 74 -1.98 2.19 -4.98
N LEU A 75 -1.65 2.42 -3.70
CA LEU A 75 -0.35 2.07 -3.12
C LEU A 75 -0.53 1.61 -1.67
N ALA A 76 0.12 0.51 -1.32
CA ALA A 76 0.33 0.07 0.05
C ALA A 76 1.72 -0.52 0.18
N ILE A 77 2.25 -0.57 1.41
CA ILE A 77 3.57 -1.16 1.68
C ILE A 77 3.52 -1.99 2.95
N ASP A 78 4.38 -3.02 2.99
CA ASP A 78 4.75 -3.72 4.22
C ASP A 78 6.28 -3.65 4.37
N PRO A 79 6.80 -2.78 5.25
CA PRO A 79 8.22 -2.65 5.51
C PRO A 79 8.89 -3.90 6.09
N LEU A 80 8.16 -4.70 6.89
CA LEU A 80 8.69 -5.91 7.54
C LEU A 80 8.84 -7.03 6.52
N ALA A 81 7.83 -7.23 5.68
CA ALA A 81 7.86 -8.19 4.58
C ALA A 81 8.66 -7.69 3.36
N ARG A 82 9.08 -6.42 3.37
CA ARG A 82 9.84 -5.76 2.30
C ARG A 82 9.08 -5.72 0.96
N TYR A 83 7.77 -5.47 1.00
CA TYR A 83 6.93 -5.42 -0.22
C TYR A 83 6.26 -4.06 -0.45
N ILE A 84 6.13 -3.71 -1.73
CA ILE A 84 5.27 -2.65 -2.26
C ILE A 84 4.13 -3.32 -3.00
N PHE A 85 2.91 -2.80 -2.84
CA PHE A 85 1.71 -3.24 -3.51
C PHE A 85 1.09 -2.06 -4.24
N TRP A 86 0.67 -2.26 -5.49
CA TRP A 86 -0.03 -1.22 -6.24
C TRP A 86 -1.17 -1.79 -7.06
N SER A 87 -2.10 -0.92 -7.43
CA SER A 87 -3.08 -1.18 -8.47
C SER A 87 -2.68 -0.49 -9.76
N ASP A 88 -2.85 -1.18 -10.87
CA ASP A 88 -2.72 -0.64 -12.22
C ASP A 88 -4.11 -0.65 -12.85
N VAL A 89 -4.65 0.56 -13.07
CA VAL A 89 -6.05 0.73 -13.50
C VAL A 89 -6.21 0.38 -14.97
N HIS A 90 -5.19 0.60 -15.79
CA HIS A 90 -5.28 0.30 -17.21
C HIS A 90 -5.23 -1.21 -17.48
N HIS A 91 -4.35 -1.92 -16.78
CA HIS A 91 -4.17 -3.36 -16.92
C HIS A 91 -5.18 -4.17 -16.08
N ASP A 92 -6.03 -3.52 -15.28
CA ASP A 92 -6.96 -4.18 -14.35
C ASP A 92 -6.22 -5.20 -13.43
N THR A 93 -5.06 -4.80 -12.87
CA THR A 93 -4.23 -5.64 -11.99
C THR A 93 -4.00 -5.02 -10.61
N ILE A 94 -3.77 -5.89 -9.63
CA ILE A 94 -3.07 -5.56 -8.39
C ILE A 94 -1.81 -6.39 -8.35
N GLU A 95 -0.70 -5.75 -8.07
CA GLU A 95 0.62 -6.34 -8.15
C GLU A 95 1.42 -6.05 -6.88
N ARG A 96 2.50 -6.81 -6.69
CA ARG A 96 3.53 -6.53 -5.70
C ARG A 96 4.91 -6.64 -6.28
N THR A 97 5.85 -6.02 -5.60
CA THR A 97 7.30 -6.20 -5.81
C THR A 97 8.02 -5.99 -4.48
N SER A 98 9.30 -6.37 -4.40
CA SER A 98 10.13 -6.03 -3.23
C SER A 98 10.35 -4.51 -3.13
N LEU A 99 10.77 -3.99 -1.97
CA LEU A 99 11.11 -2.56 -1.83
C LEU A 99 12.21 -2.07 -2.79
N SER A 100 13.00 -2.98 -3.38
CA SER A 100 14.00 -2.66 -4.40
C SER A 100 13.50 -2.79 -5.84
N GLY A 101 12.22 -3.10 -6.07
CA GLY A 101 11.64 -3.27 -7.40
C GLY A 101 11.80 -4.67 -8.00
N ASN A 102 12.48 -5.58 -7.31
CA ASN A 102 12.72 -6.95 -7.77
C ASN A 102 11.59 -7.89 -7.32
N GLU A 103 11.38 -9.02 -8.01
CA GLU A 103 10.35 -10.02 -7.66
C GLU A 103 8.89 -9.56 -7.89
N ARG A 104 8.66 -8.86 -9.01
CA ARG A 104 7.32 -8.44 -9.42
C ARG A 104 6.37 -9.64 -9.58
N LYS A 105 5.17 -9.54 -9.01
CA LYS A 105 4.13 -10.59 -9.06
C LYS A 105 2.73 -9.97 -9.11
N ILE A 106 1.90 -10.49 -10.01
CA ILE A 106 0.47 -10.18 -10.05
C ILE A 106 -0.25 -10.94 -8.91
N LEU A 107 -0.93 -10.20 -8.03
CA LEU A 107 -1.71 -10.74 -6.92
C LEU A 107 -3.17 -10.94 -7.28
N ALA A 108 -3.73 -10.01 -8.05
CA ALA A 108 -5.10 -10.11 -8.55
C ALA A 108 -5.18 -9.59 -9.98
N PHE A 109 -5.97 -10.28 -10.79
CA PHE A 109 -6.31 -9.91 -12.15
C PHE A 109 -7.77 -10.27 -12.36
N LYS A 110 -8.45 -9.58 -13.30
CA LYS A 110 -9.90 -9.69 -13.58
C LYS A 110 -10.76 -9.27 -12.39
N SER A 111 -11.97 -8.81 -12.69
CA SER A 111 -12.88 -8.25 -11.68
C SER A 111 -12.16 -7.17 -10.86
N LEU A 112 -11.52 -6.23 -11.55
CA LEU A 112 -10.98 -4.99 -11.03
C LEU A 112 -11.47 -3.90 -11.98
N LYS A 113 -11.82 -2.73 -11.45
CA LYS A 113 -12.26 -1.59 -12.25
C LYS A 113 -11.53 -0.33 -11.86
N ARG A 114 -11.60 0.04 -10.58
CA ARG A 114 -10.81 1.18 -10.09
C ARG A 114 -10.48 1.02 -8.62
N VAL A 115 -9.23 0.65 -8.35
CA VAL A 115 -8.73 0.43 -7.00
C VAL A 115 -7.84 1.60 -6.62
N TYR A 116 -8.34 2.47 -5.76
CA TYR A 116 -7.62 3.67 -5.33
C TYR A 116 -6.90 3.51 -4.00
N SER A 117 -7.51 2.76 -3.10
CA SER A 117 -7.06 2.67 -1.73
C SER A 117 -6.87 1.22 -1.37
N MET A 118 -5.68 0.97 -0.82
CA MET A 118 -5.18 -0.34 -0.48
C MET A 118 -4.46 -0.22 0.85
N VAL A 119 -4.48 -1.29 1.63
CA VAL A 119 -3.82 -1.33 2.94
C VAL A 119 -3.37 -2.74 3.25
N ALA A 120 -2.16 -2.83 3.82
CA ALA A 120 -1.53 -4.07 4.25
C ALA A 120 -1.80 -4.33 5.75
N ASP A 121 -2.39 -5.48 6.09
CA ASP A 121 -2.36 -6.01 7.46
C ASP A 121 -1.04 -6.77 7.64
N VAL A 122 -0.02 -6.04 8.11
CA VAL A 122 1.35 -6.53 8.28
C VAL A 122 1.42 -7.75 9.20
N ASP A 123 0.60 -7.77 10.26
CA ASP A 123 0.59 -8.87 11.23
C ASP A 123 0.08 -10.18 10.59
N LYS A 124 -0.85 -10.08 9.63
CA LYS A 124 -1.47 -11.25 8.97
C LYS A 124 -0.98 -11.51 7.56
N GLN A 125 -0.13 -10.65 7.01
CA GLN A 125 0.31 -10.69 5.61
C GLN A 125 -0.85 -10.73 4.61
N MET A 126 -1.86 -9.90 4.87
CA MET A 126 -3.05 -9.77 4.04
C MET A 126 -3.10 -8.38 3.43
N LEU A 127 -3.52 -8.31 2.17
CA LEU A 127 -3.78 -7.06 1.46
C LEU A 127 -5.29 -6.84 1.39
N PHE A 128 -5.75 -5.63 1.67
CA PHE A 128 -7.14 -5.21 1.52
C PHE A 128 -7.22 -4.05 0.55
N TRP A 129 -8.28 -3.99 -0.23
CA TRP A 129 -8.51 -2.89 -1.15
C TRP A 129 -9.98 -2.63 -1.37
N VAL A 130 -10.27 -1.40 -1.76
CA VAL A 130 -11.60 -1.00 -2.22
C VAL A 130 -11.59 -0.77 -3.72
N ASP A 131 -12.58 -1.33 -4.40
CA ASP A 131 -12.87 -1.05 -5.80
C ASP A 131 -14.06 -0.09 -5.83
N GLU A 132 -13.82 1.16 -6.21
CA GLU A 132 -14.81 2.24 -6.17
C GLU A 132 -16.00 1.93 -7.09
N ILE A 133 -15.72 1.48 -8.32
CA ILE A 133 -16.73 1.25 -9.35
C ILE A 133 -17.54 -0.02 -9.03
N ARG A 134 -16.89 -1.05 -8.47
CA ARG A 134 -17.57 -2.28 -8.09
C ARG A 134 -18.24 -2.19 -6.71
N GLY A 135 -17.92 -1.17 -5.91
CA GLY A 135 -18.43 -0.97 -4.57
C GLY A 135 -18.06 -2.13 -3.64
N THR A 136 -16.85 -2.68 -3.77
CA THR A 136 -16.41 -3.87 -3.03
C THR A 136 -15.22 -3.60 -2.13
N LEU A 137 -15.25 -4.19 -0.92
CA LEU A 137 -14.06 -4.45 -0.12
C LEU A 137 -13.58 -5.87 -0.42
N GLU A 138 -12.34 -6.00 -0.87
CA GLU A 138 -11.72 -7.30 -1.19
C GLU A 138 -10.42 -7.51 -0.40
N THR A 139 -9.99 -8.76 -0.36
CA THR A 139 -8.70 -9.15 0.24
C THR A 139 -8.08 -10.33 -0.46
N CYS A 140 -6.75 -10.46 -0.36
CA CYS A 140 -5.97 -11.67 -0.64
C CYS A 140 -4.73 -11.69 0.28
N ASP A 141 -4.06 -12.82 0.38
CA ASP A 141 -2.72 -12.85 1.00
C ASP A 141 -1.66 -12.27 0.05
N TYR A 142 -0.44 -12.03 0.56
CA TYR A 142 0.67 -11.51 -0.25
C TYR A 142 1.14 -12.45 -1.36
N ASN A 143 0.58 -13.66 -1.50
CA ASN A 143 0.85 -14.54 -2.63
C ASN A 143 -0.26 -14.53 -3.68
N GLY A 144 -1.29 -13.70 -3.50
CA GLY A 144 -2.47 -13.62 -4.37
C GLY A 144 -3.48 -14.74 -4.13
N GLN A 145 -3.26 -15.56 -3.10
CA GLN A 145 -4.16 -16.64 -2.75
C GLN A 145 -5.26 -16.12 -1.81
N ASN A 146 -6.28 -16.95 -1.61
CA ASN A 146 -7.42 -16.65 -0.72
C ASN A 146 -8.15 -15.35 -1.06
N ARG A 147 -8.12 -14.95 -2.35
CA ARG A 147 -8.82 -13.76 -2.84
C ARG A 147 -10.32 -13.91 -2.61
N ARG A 148 -10.92 -12.94 -1.92
CA ARG A 148 -12.37 -12.91 -1.66
C ARG A 148 -12.91 -11.50 -1.49
N VAL A 149 -14.19 -11.35 -1.79
CA VAL A 149 -14.98 -10.16 -1.45
C VAL A 149 -15.44 -10.28 0.00
N ILE A 150 -15.11 -9.28 0.81
CA ILE A 150 -15.50 -9.19 2.23
C ILE A 150 -16.87 -8.53 2.34
N ASP A 151 -17.06 -7.43 1.61
CA ASP A 151 -18.35 -6.75 1.51
C ASP A 151 -18.56 -6.19 0.10
N ARG A 152 -19.83 -6.05 -0.28
CA ARG A 152 -20.24 -5.42 -1.53
C ARG A 152 -21.46 -4.55 -1.30
N LYS A 153 -21.33 -3.27 -1.59
CA LYS A 153 -22.41 -2.29 -1.58
C LYS A 153 -22.56 -1.67 -2.96
N LYS A 154 -23.40 -2.30 -3.78
CA LYS A 154 -23.75 -1.77 -5.11
C LYS A 154 -24.33 -0.36 -4.97
N GLY A 155 -23.86 0.56 -5.82
CA GLY A 155 -24.29 1.96 -5.80
C GLY A 155 -23.62 2.80 -4.70
N SER A 156 -22.66 2.25 -3.96
CA SER A 156 -21.77 3.02 -3.10
C SER A 156 -20.41 3.20 -3.77
N HIS A 157 -19.76 4.34 -3.52
CA HIS A 157 -18.43 4.68 -4.00
C HIS A 157 -17.47 4.74 -2.81
N PRO A 158 -16.97 3.58 -2.33
CA PRO A 158 -15.96 3.58 -1.28
C PRO A 158 -14.69 4.22 -1.82
N THR A 159 -14.18 5.24 -1.14
CA THR A 159 -13.03 6.02 -1.60
C THR A 159 -11.75 5.72 -0.85
N SER A 160 -11.84 5.26 0.39
CA SER A 160 -10.66 4.80 1.11
C SER A 160 -10.92 3.62 2.05
N VAL A 161 -9.86 2.86 2.29
CA VAL A 161 -9.78 1.80 3.28
C VAL A 161 -8.57 2.06 4.17
N ASP A 162 -8.73 1.84 5.46
CA ASP A 162 -7.67 1.99 6.46
C ASP A 162 -7.75 0.85 7.48
N ILE A 163 -6.61 0.50 8.06
CA ILE A 163 -6.52 -0.44 9.17
C ILE A 163 -6.20 0.37 10.43
N SER A 164 -7.17 0.43 11.34
CA SER A 164 -6.94 1.00 12.66
C SER A 164 -6.73 -0.10 13.69
N MET A 165 -5.64 -0.03 14.43
CA MET A 165 -5.48 -0.79 15.67
C MET A 165 -6.42 -0.22 16.74
N VAL A 166 -7.30 -1.06 17.28
CA VAL A 166 -8.12 -0.70 18.44
C VAL A 166 -7.45 -1.26 19.69
N CYS A 167 -6.83 -0.39 20.48
CA CYS A 167 -6.37 -0.75 21.81
C CYS A 167 -7.57 -0.67 22.77
N LYS A 168 -8.08 -1.82 23.22
CA LYS A 168 -9.10 -1.85 24.28
C LYS A 168 -8.42 -1.92 25.63
N GLN A 169 -8.56 -0.86 26.42
CA GLN A 169 -8.15 -0.88 27.81
C GLN A 169 -9.24 -1.61 28.62
N GLY A 170 -8.91 -2.78 29.17
CA GLY A 170 -9.78 -3.46 30.13
C GLY A 170 -9.81 -2.65 31.42
N MET A 171 -10.93 -2.00 31.73
CA MET A 171 -11.14 -1.43 33.07
C MET A 171 -11.36 -2.59 34.05
N GLY A 172 -10.30 -3.00 34.75
CA GLY A 172 -10.36 -3.98 35.83
C GLY A 172 -8.96 -4.27 36.37
N LEU A 173 -8.84 -4.38 37.70
CA LEU A 173 -7.60 -4.55 38.48
C LEU A 173 -6.83 -5.87 38.24
N ILE A 174 -6.95 -6.46 37.05
CA ILE A 174 -6.23 -7.66 36.65
C ILE A 174 -5.41 -7.27 35.41
N LYS A 175 -4.09 -7.45 35.49
CA LYS A 175 -3.16 -7.36 34.35
C LYS A 175 -3.52 -8.42 33.31
N THR A 176 -4.60 -8.19 32.57
CA THR A 176 -4.88 -8.92 31.34
C THR A 176 -3.94 -8.39 30.26
N PRO A 177 -3.31 -9.24 29.45
CA PRO A 177 -2.46 -8.78 28.37
C PRO A 177 -3.29 -7.91 27.41
N PHE A 178 -2.69 -6.82 26.93
CA PHE A 178 -3.29 -5.97 25.90
C PHE A 178 -3.74 -6.84 24.72
N LYS A 179 -5.04 -6.88 24.46
CA LYS A 179 -5.57 -7.55 23.26
C LYS A 179 -5.52 -6.56 22.10
N LYS A 180 -4.64 -6.83 21.13
CA LYS A 180 -4.65 -6.14 19.83
C LYS A 180 -5.87 -6.62 19.04
N ASP A 181 -6.86 -5.76 18.88
CA ASP A 181 -7.98 -5.99 17.93
C ASP A 181 -7.74 -5.10 16.70
N THR A 182 -7.48 -5.72 15.54
CA THR A 182 -7.35 -5.02 14.26
C THR A 182 -8.73 -4.82 13.64
N SER A 183 -9.10 -3.59 13.30
CA SER A 183 -10.35 -3.29 12.59
C SER A 183 -10.08 -2.57 11.28
N ILE A 184 -10.82 -2.93 10.24
CA ILE A 184 -10.74 -2.25 8.94
C ILE A 184 -11.85 -1.19 8.88
N LYS A 185 -11.49 0.03 8.54
CA LYS A 185 -12.42 1.13 8.34
C LYS A 185 -12.50 1.45 6.85
N ILE A 186 -13.72 1.64 6.35
CA ILE A 186 -13.97 2.15 5.00
C ILE A 186 -14.59 3.53 5.12
N PHE A 187 -14.10 4.44 4.30
CA PHE A 187 -14.65 5.77 4.13
C PHE A 187 -15.26 5.91 2.72
N SER A 188 -16.46 6.46 2.65
CA SER A 188 -17.15 6.78 1.40
C SER A 188 -17.24 8.29 1.22
N SER A 189 -16.94 8.80 0.04
CA SER A 189 -16.98 10.24 -0.25
C SER A 189 -18.38 10.85 -0.22
N PHE A 190 -19.43 10.05 -0.48
CA PHE A 190 -20.80 10.55 -0.62
C PHE A 190 -21.62 10.56 0.68
N THR A 191 -21.08 10.09 1.79
CA THR A 191 -21.73 10.18 3.09
C THR A 191 -20.63 10.20 4.14
N VAL A 192 -20.61 11.20 5.03
CA VAL A 192 -19.71 11.22 6.20
C VAL A 192 -20.19 10.15 7.20
N GLN A 193 -20.12 8.89 6.80
CA GLN A 193 -20.44 7.71 7.57
C GLN A 193 -19.27 6.74 7.40
N THR A 194 -18.52 6.55 8.48
CA THR A 194 -17.46 5.54 8.53
C THR A 194 -18.09 4.19 8.82
N GLN A 195 -17.79 3.17 8.02
CA GLN A 195 -18.15 1.80 8.36
C GLN A 195 -16.93 1.06 8.89
N THR A 196 -17.04 0.55 10.11
CA THR A 196 -15.97 -0.24 10.75
C THR A 196 -16.31 -1.72 10.63
N TYR A 197 -15.41 -2.50 10.06
CA TYR A 197 -15.46 -3.94 9.96
C TYR A 197 -14.49 -4.53 10.97
N LYS A 198 -15.01 -5.32 11.91
CA LYS A 198 -14.18 -6.21 12.71
C LYS A 198 -13.96 -7.47 11.90
N ILE A 199 -12.73 -7.67 11.44
CA ILE A 199 -12.38 -8.88 10.71
C ILE A 199 -11.60 -9.77 11.66
N SER A 200 -12.29 -10.78 12.19
CA SER A 200 -11.68 -11.84 12.98
C SER A 200 -11.16 -12.90 12.02
N PHE A 201 -9.85 -13.10 12.00
CA PHE A 201 -9.23 -14.20 11.29
C PHE A 201 -9.05 -15.33 12.30
N THR A 202 -9.69 -16.47 12.05
CA THR A 202 -9.41 -17.69 12.79
C THR A 202 -8.16 -18.31 12.16
N SER A 203 -7.12 -18.51 12.97
CA SER A 203 -5.92 -19.27 12.62
C SER A 203 -6.25 -20.74 12.37
#